data_AF-A0A6G3DIW4-F1
#
_entry.id   AF-A0A6G3DIW4-F1
#
_cell.length_a   1.000
_cell.length_b   1.000
_cell.length_c   1.000
_cell.angle_alpha   90.00
_cell.angle_beta   90.00
_cell.angle_gamma   90.00
#
_symmetry.space_group_name_H-M   'P 1'
#
loop_
_entity.id
_entity.type
_entity.pdbx_description
1 polymer ?
#
loop_
_entity_poly.entity_id
_entity_poly.type
_entity_poly.pdbx_seq_one_letter_code
_entity_poly.pdbx_strand_id
1 'polypeptide(L)'
;DDALIGAPGQGLEIILKALHVTRTGCMGMSLGAGDHALELAARFTAETADRGTPLARVPHVRRELGEAVAVLLLAEAAGVVAARSVHALTGEMSVVSAVAKAFVPAQVDDLVARLLHTLGPYGLTDADPHGHFAKLERDHRIIGIFDGSSLVNRNALIDQFPRLARAYRKGRRDEAGLAEATDVHAPLRPFRPEALSLLSGTGASVVAALPSAVDRVRDLAASGGASGGLATLAEGVRRATDGLHERMATVRYSPRAVPGHAFGLAEQYELCFAAAAAIHLWLSRPDRVDETWLRACLVKALTDLGEPVEAAERDAFDVLTDVLLSAPGTVPSLLDSLEGAAR
;
A
#
# COMPACT_ATOMS: atom_id res chain seq x y z
N ASP A 1 19.32 7.61 37.15
CA ASP A 1 19.57 8.75 36.22
C ASP A 1 20.30 8.33 34.96
N ASP A 2 21.27 7.43 35.07
CA ASP A 2 22.04 6.85 33.96
C ASP A 2 21.22 6.07 32.92
N ALA A 3 20.03 5.57 33.27
CA ALA A 3 19.12 4.87 32.35
C ALA A 3 18.03 5.77 31.71
N LEU A 4 18.00 7.08 31.99
CA LEU A 4 16.97 7.97 31.46
C LEU A 4 17.19 8.26 29.97
N ILE A 5 16.15 8.06 29.14
CA ILE A 5 16.17 8.44 27.73
C ILE A 5 15.58 9.84 27.57
N GLY A 6 16.42 10.80 27.16
CA GLY A 6 16.04 12.20 27.03
C GLY A 6 15.91 12.92 28.37
N ALA A 7 15.26 14.09 28.37
CA ALA A 7 14.99 14.88 29.57
C ALA A 7 13.58 14.58 30.15
N PRO A 8 13.37 14.81 31.46
CA PRO A 8 12.04 14.72 32.06
C PRO A 8 10.99 15.52 31.27
N GLY A 9 9.87 14.88 30.91
CA GLY A 9 8.79 15.47 30.10
C GLY A 9 8.87 15.20 28.60
N GLN A 10 9.98 14.66 28.07
CA GLN A 10 10.15 14.39 26.64
C GLN A 10 9.63 13.02 26.18
N GLY A 11 9.14 12.17 27.10
CA GLY A 11 8.79 10.78 26.79
C GLY A 11 7.77 10.62 25.66
N LEU A 12 6.74 11.48 25.61
CA LEU A 12 5.72 11.42 24.56
C LEU A 12 6.28 11.77 23.18
N GLU A 13 7.12 12.80 23.09
CA GLU A 13 7.74 13.19 21.82
C GLU A 13 8.69 12.09 21.33
N ILE A 14 9.50 11.54 22.24
CA ILE A 14 10.45 10.47 21.93
C ILE A 14 9.72 9.23 21.40
N ILE A 15 8.67 8.76 22.09
CA ILE A 15 7.97 7.54 21.67
C ILE A 15 7.23 7.73 20.35
N LEU A 16 6.60 8.89 20.11
CA LEU A 16 5.92 9.16 18.84
C LEU A 16 6.91 9.21 17.67
N LYS A 17 8.09 9.81 17.87
CA LYS A 17 9.16 9.82 16.86
C LYS A 17 9.76 8.43 16.64
N ALA A 18 9.92 7.62 17.68
CA ALA A 18 10.36 6.24 17.54
C ALA A 18 9.35 5.41 16.74
N LEU A 19 8.05 5.57 17.02
CA LEU A 19 6.98 4.90 16.30
C LEU A 19 6.95 5.23 14.80
N HIS A 20 7.38 6.43 14.40
CA HIS A 20 7.52 6.75 12.97
C HIS A 20 8.45 5.78 12.22
N VAL A 21 9.45 5.23 12.92
CA VAL A 21 10.41 4.27 12.35
C VAL A 21 9.91 2.84 12.55
N THR A 22 9.51 2.45 13.77
CA THR A 22 9.16 1.04 14.04
C THR A 22 7.91 0.58 13.27
N ARG A 23 6.97 1.49 13.00
CA ARG A 23 5.80 1.21 12.16
C ARG A 23 6.14 0.76 10.75
N THR A 24 7.28 1.18 10.18
CA THR A 24 7.67 0.71 8.84
C THR A 24 8.10 -0.76 8.86
N GLY A 25 8.60 -1.26 9.99
CA GLY A 25 8.88 -2.68 10.20
C GLY A 25 7.63 -3.55 10.21
N CYS A 26 6.48 -3.00 10.62
CA CYS A 26 5.19 -3.71 10.57
C CYS A 26 4.77 -4.09 9.15
N MET A 27 5.24 -3.35 8.14
CA MET A 27 4.87 -3.60 6.74
C MET A 27 5.42 -4.94 6.28
N GLY A 28 6.69 -5.22 6.57
CA GLY A 28 7.32 -6.50 6.21
C GLY A 28 6.68 -7.69 6.92
N MET A 29 6.26 -7.53 8.18
CA MET A 29 5.53 -8.59 8.91
C MET A 29 4.17 -8.89 8.26
N SER A 30 3.41 -7.86 7.89
CA SER A 30 2.12 -8.04 7.22
C SER A 30 2.29 -8.60 5.80
N LEU A 31 3.19 -8.05 5.00
CA LEU A 31 3.42 -8.52 3.62
C LEU A 31 3.86 -9.99 3.60
N GLY A 32 4.79 -10.40 4.46
CA GLY A 32 5.19 -11.80 4.55
C GLY A 32 4.07 -12.75 4.98
N ALA A 33 3.14 -12.29 5.83
CA ALA A 33 1.93 -13.06 6.14
C ALA A 33 0.97 -13.12 4.94
N GLY A 34 0.80 -12.02 4.21
CA GLY A 34 0.00 -11.98 2.99
C GLY A 34 0.53 -12.92 1.90
N ASP A 35 1.84 -12.90 1.66
CA ASP A 35 2.51 -13.78 0.70
C ASP A 35 2.29 -15.25 1.05
N HIS A 36 2.54 -15.61 2.31
CA HIS A 36 2.35 -16.99 2.75
C HIS A 36 0.88 -17.42 2.69
N ALA A 37 -0.08 -16.55 3.03
CA ALA A 37 -1.50 -16.85 2.87
C ALA A 37 -1.88 -17.08 1.40
N LEU A 38 -1.37 -16.26 0.49
CA LEU A 38 -1.62 -16.38 -0.94
C LEU A 38 -1.00 -17.64 -1.53
N GLU A 39 0.23 -17.99 -1.13
CA GLU A 39 0.87 -19.24 -1.56
C GLU A 39 0.04 -20.46 -1.13
N LEU A 40 -0.42 -20.49 0.12
CA LEU A 40 -1.28 -21.57 0.65
C LEU A 40 -2.59 -21.69 -0.16
N ALA A 41 -3.23 -20.56 -0.46
CA ALA A 41 -4.46 -20.52 -1.25
C ALA A 41 -4.23 -20.94 -2.71
N ALA A 42 -3.16 -20.48 -3.34
CA ALA A 42 -2.79 -20.83 -4.71
C ALA A 42 -2.53 -22.33 -4.83
N ARG A 43 -1.75 -22.90 -3.89
CA ARG A 43 -1.51 -24.36 -3.84
C ARG A 43 -2.80 -25.14 -3.65
N PHE A 44 -3.62 -24.77 -2.66
CA PHE A 44 -4.90 -25.42 -2.39
C PHE A 44 -5.82 -25.44 -3.62
N THR A 45 -5.94 -24.30 -4.30
CA THR A 45 -6.84 -24.16 -5.45
C THR A 45 -6.31 -24.89 -6.70
N ALA A 46 -5.00 -25.09 -6.81
CA ALA A 46 -4.40 -25.88 -7.88
C ALA A 46 -4.61 -27.39 -7.67
N GLU A 47 -4.55 -27.86 -6.42
CA GLU A 47 -4.64 -29.29 -6.07
C GLU A 47 -6.08 -29.78 -5.86
N THR A 48 -7.01 -28.88 -5.53
CA THR A 48 -8.42 -29.19 -5.27
C THR A 48 -9.27 -28.97 -6.52
N ALA A 49 -10.25 -29.84 -6.77
CA ALA A 49 -11.15 -29.74 -7.92
C ALA A 49 -12.65 -29.79 -7.55
N ASP A 50 -13.46 -28.96 -8.22
CA ASP A 50 -14.93 -29.08 -8.25
C ASP A 50 -15.34 -29.78 -9.56
N ARG A 51 -16.06 -30.90 -9.46
CA ARG A 51 -16.54 -31.68 -10.63
C ARG A 51 -15.45 -31.94 -11.69
N GLY A 52 -14.22 -32.23 -11.22
CA GLY A 52 -13.06 -32.52 -12.08
C GLY A 52 -12.34 -31.30 -12.66
N THR A 53 -12.78 -30.08 -12.35
CA THR A 53 -12.09 -28.84 -12.73
C THR A 53 -11.33 -28.30 -11.52
N PRO A 54 -10.00 -28.09 -11.61
CA PRO A 54 -9.24 -27.44 -10.54
C PRO A 54 -9.87 -26.09 -10.14
N LEU A 55 -9.92 -25.79 -8.85
CA LEU A 55 -10.52 -24.53 -8.36
C LEU A 55 -9.82 -23.32 -8.97
N ALA A 56 -8.51 -23.39 -9.18
CA ALA A 56 -7.70 -22.36 -9.85
C ALA A 56 -8.08 -22.11 -11.33
N ARG A 57 -9.02 -22.89 -11.91
CA ARG A 57 -9.60 -22.64 -13.24
C ARG A 57 -11.03 -22.10 -13.19
N VAL A 58 -11.65 -22.08 -12.01
CA VAL A 58 -13.00 -21.54 -11.83
C VAL A 58 -12.93 -20.01 -11.91
N PRO A 59 -13.72 -19.33 -12.77
CA PRO A 59 -13.54 -17.90 -13.06
C PRO A 59 -13.52 -16.98 -11.83
N HIS A 60 -14.39 -17.20 -10.84
CA HIS A 60 -14.41 -16.36 -9.64
C HIS A 60 -13.19 -16.59 -8.73
N VAL A 61 -12.69 -17.82 -8.63
CA VAL A 61 -11.47 -18.15 -7.86
C VAL A 61 -10.25 -17.55 -8.53
N ARG A 62 -10.17 -17.66 -9.86
CA ARG A 62 -9.10 -17.04 -10.64
C ARG A 62 -9.01 -15.55 -10.39
N ARG A 63 -10.15 -14.88 -10.45
CA ARG A 63 -10.23 -13.44 -10.22
C ARG A 63 -9.84 -13.07 -8.79
N GLU A 64 -10.26 -13.86 -7.80
CA GLU A 64 -9.86 -13.68 -6.40
C GLU A 64 -8.34 -13.74 -6.21
N LEU A 65 -7.68 -14.76 -6.77
CA LEU A 65 -6.22 -14.90 -6.68
C LEU A 65 -5.50 -13.71 -7.32
N GLY A 66 -5.95 -13.26 -8.49
CA GLY A 66 -5.35 -12.14 -9.20
C GLY A 66 -5.55 -10.80 -8.49
N GLU A 67 -6.72 -10.59 -7.89
CA GLU A 67 -6.96 -9.42 -7.05
C GLU A 67 -6.12 -9.47 -5.77
N ALA A 68 -5.95 -10.65 -5.15
CA ALA A 68 -5.09 -10.83 -3.99
C ALA A 68 -3.62 -10.47 -4.31
N VAL A 69 -3.09 -10.89 -5.47
CA VAL A 69 -1.77 -10.43 -5.95
C VAL A 69 -1.74 -8.90 -6.07
N ALA A 70 -2.75 -8.29 -6.71
CA ALA A 70 -2.79 -6.84 -6.88
C ALA A 70 -2.83 -6.07 -5.54
N VAL A 71 -3.54 -6.59 -4.54
CA VAL A 71 -3.57 -6.02 -3.18
C VAL A 71 -2.18 -6.07 -2.54
N LEU A 72 -1.49 -7.21 -2.62
CA LEU A 72 -0.14 -7.34 -2.05
C LEU A 72 0.86 -6.43 -2.74
N LEU A 73 0.83 -6.35 -4.07
CA LEU A 73 1.71 -5.44 -4.83
C LEU A 73 1.42 -3.97 -4.48
N LEU A 74 0.14 -3.56 -4.34
CA LEU A 74 -0.22 -2.21 -3.94
C LEU A 74 0.23 -1.89 -2.49
N ALA A 75 0.08 -2.86 -1.58
CA ALA A 75 0.56 -2.76 -0.20
C ALA A 75 2.09 -2.72 -0.12
N GLU A 76 2.78 -3.51 -0.95
CA GLU A 76 4.23 -3.53 -1.06
C GLU A 76 4.77 -2.20 -1.60
N ALA A 77 4.10 -1.60 -2.59
CA ALA A 77 4.47 -0.27 -3.10
C ALA A 77 4.44 0.79 -1.97
N ALA A 78 3.36 0.79 -1.17
CA ALA A 78 3.26 1.68 -0.01
C ALA A 78 4.34 1.37 1.04
N GLY A 79 4.59 0.09 1.32
CA GLY A 79 5.58 -0.37 2.29
C GLY A 79 7.02 -0.02 1.91
N VAL A 80 7.42 -0.24 0.65
CA VAL A 80 8.75 0.09 0.11
C VAL A 80 9.00 1.59 0.20
N VAL A 81 8.06 2.41 -0.29
CA VAL A 81 8.20 3.87 -0.22
C VAL A 81 8.23 4.34 1.23
N ALA A 82 7.42 3.76 2.12
CA ALA A 82 7.43 4.11 3.54
C ALA A 82 8.76 3.77 4.24
N ALA A 83 9.32 2.59 3.98
CA ALA A 83 10.60 2.17 4.54
C ALA A 83 11.74 3.08 4.06
N ARG A 84 11.79 3.38 2.74
CA ARG A 84 12.80 4.29 2.16
C ARG A 84 12.63 5.73 2.65
N SER A 85 11.39 6.15 2.92
CA SER A 85 11.07 7.49 3.43
C SER A 85 11.66 7.79 4.81
N VAL A 86 11.99 6.76 5.62
CA VAL A 86 12.72 6.95 6.89
C VAL A 86 13.98 7.78 6.67
N HIS A 87 14.69 7.50 5.58
CA HIS A 87 15.90 8.21 5.17
C HIS A 87 15.58 9.41 4.28
N ALA A 88 14.79 9.20 3.24
CA ALA A 88 14.65 10.15 2.15
C ALA A 88 13.71 11.31 2.48
N LEU A 89 12.62 11.03 3.21
CA LEU A 89 11.52 11.93 3.55
C LEU A 89 11.28 12.00 5.06
N THR A 90 12.34 11.99 5.88
CA THR A 90 12.26 11.86 7.34
C THR A 90 11.31 12.86 8.01
N GLY A 91 11.24 14.09 7.49
CA GLY A 91 10.34 15.15 8.00
C GLY A 91 8.85 14.91 7.73
N GLU A 92 8.50 13.94 6.90
CA GLU A 92 7.12 13.58 6.52
C GLU A 92 6.64 12.30 7.21
N MET A 93 7.48 11.67 8.04
CA MET A 93 7.19 10.35 8.61
C MET A 93 5.99 10.33 9.55
N SER A 94 5.54 11.47 10.11
CA SER A 94 4.27 11.56 10.85
C SER A 94 3.05 11.27 9.99
N VAL A 95 3.16 11.38 8.67
CA VAL A 95 2.12 11.05 7.70
C VAL A 95 2.41 9.70 7.07
N VAL A 96 3.62 9.50 6.54
CA VAL A 96 4.00 8.29 5.79
C VAL A 96 3.88 7.04 6.66
N SER A 97 4.40 7.05 7.89
CA SER A 97 4.30 5.89 8.79
C SER A 97 2.86 5.62 9.24
N ALA A 98 2.06 6.66 9.45
CA ALA A 98 0.66 6.52 9.87
C ALA A 98 -0.17 5.89 8.75
N VAL A 99 -0.01 6.38 7.51
CA VAL A 99 -0.66 5.80 6.34
C VAL A 99 -0.26 4.34 6.15
N ALA A 100 1.05 4.05 6.09
CA ALA A 100 1.52 2.69 5.85
C ALA A 100 1.02 1.74 6.96
N LYS A 101 1.12 2.16 8.24
CA LYS A 101 0.69 1.35 9.40
C LYS A 101 -0.80 1.07 9.44
N ALA A 102 -1.64 1.99 8.95
CA ALA A 102 -3.07 1.76 8.86
C ALA A 102 -3.44 0.94 7.62
N PHE A 103 -2.80 1.22 6.48
CA PHE A 103 -3.11 0.64 5.19
C PHE A 103 -2.69 -0.82 5.08
N VAL A 104 -1.39 -1.12 5.19
CA VAL A 104 -0.85 -2.45 4.84
C VAL A 104 -1.45 -3.57 5.70
N PRO A 105 -1.49 -3.46 7.05
CA PRO A 105 -2.08 -4.52 7.86
C PRO A 105 -3.58 -4.68 7.59
N ALA A 106 -4.32 -3.60 7.36
CA ALA A 106 -5.75 -3.68 7.06
C ALA A 106 -6.00 -4.39 5.71
N GLN A 107 -5.20 -4.06 4.68
CA GLN A 107 -5.30 -4.74 3.38
C GLN A 107 -4.96 -6.23 3.46
N VAL A 108 -3.95 -6.59 4.26
CA VAL A 108 -3.58 -8.00 4.47
C VAL A 108 -4.62 -8.73 5.31
N ASP A 109 -5.19 -8.11 6.35
CA ASP A 109 -6.30 -8.69 7.12
C ASP A 109 -7.50 -9.02 6.21
N ASP A 110 -7.91 -8.08 5.38
CA ASP A 110 -9.01 -8.28 4.42
C ASP A 110 -8.68 -9.36 3.38
N LEU A 111 -7.45 -9.39 2.88
CA LEU A 111 -6.97 -10.42 1.96
C LEU A 111 -7.00 -11.82 2.59
N VAL A 112 -6.46 -11.97 3.80
CA VAL A 112 -6.45 -13.25 4.52
C VAL A 112 -7.88 -13.71 4.77
N ALA A 113 -8.78 -12.80 5.15
CA ALA A 113 -10.19 -13.12 5.33
C ALA A 113 -10.86 -13.59 4.02
N ARG A 114 -10.56 -12.98 2.87
CA ARG A 114 -11.06 -13.44 1.57
C ARG A 114 -10.52 -14.81 1.18
N LEU A 115 -9.21 -15.01 1.31
CA LEU A 115 -8.58 -16.30 1.01
C LEU A 115 -9.12 -17.42 1.90
N LEU A 116 -9.45 -17.14 3.16
CA LEU A 116 -10.11 -18.10 4.04
C LEU A 116 -11.43 -18.63 3.44
N HIS A 117 -12.23 -17.77 2.80
CA HIS A 117 -13.44 -18.20 2.11
C HIS A 117 -13.13 -19.11 0.91
N THR A 118 -12.02 -18.86 0.20
CA THR A 118 -11.55 -19.74 -0.88
C THR A 118 -11.13 -21.11 -0.38
N LEU A 119 -10.44 -21.18 0.77
CA LEU A 119 -10.06 -22.45 1.40
C LEU A 119 -11.26 -23.16 2.06
N GLY A 120 -12.30 -22.43 2.44
CA GLY A 120 -13.46 -22.98 3.15
C GLY A 120 -13.06 -23.59 4.50
N PRO A 121 -13.67 -24.72 4.92
CA PRO A 121 -13.37 -25.36 6.20
C PRO A 121 -11.89 -25.71 6.39
N TYR A 122 -11.15 -25.97 5.30
CA TYR A 122 -9.73 -26.32 5.36
C TYR A 122 -8.88 -25.20 5.97
N GLY A 123 -9.22 -23.93 5.71
CA GLY A 123 -8.51 -22.80 6.30
C GLY A 123 -8.70 -22.64 7.80
N LEU A 124 -9.59 -23.43 8.43
CA LEU A 124 -9.87 -23.42 9.87
C LEU A 124 -9.34 -24.66 10.60
N THR A 125 -8.81 -25.67 9.89
CA THR A 125 -8.35 -26.91 10.53
C THR A 125 -6.92 -26.78 11.02
N ASP A 126 -6.61 -27.33 12.19
CA ASP A 126 -5.22 -27.39 12.72
C ASP A 126 -4.39 -28.55 12.13
N ALA A 127 -4.98 -29.39 11.27
CA ALA A 127 -4.31 -30.54 10.66
C ALA A 127 -3.46 -30.14 9.44
N ASP A 128 -2.25 -30.68 9.35
CA ASP A 128 -1.37 -30.56 8.19
C ASP A 128 -2.04 -31.19 6.94
N PRO A 129 -1.94 -30.58 5.74
CA PRO A 129 -1.16 -29.39 5.36
C PRO A 129 -1.84 -28.03 5.57
N HIS A 130 -3.00 -27.98 6.22
CA HIS A 130 -3.88 -26.81 6.25
C HIS A 130 -3.80 -25.97 7.53
N GLY A 131 -3.20 -26.51 8.60
CA GLY A 131 -2.99 -25.80 9.89
C GLY A 131 -2.15 -24.52 9.81
N HIS A 132 -1.33 -24.37 8.76
CA HIS A 132 -0.50 -23.18 8.58
C HIS A 132 -1.34 -21.93 8.32
N PHE A 133 -2.47 -22.05 7.61
CA PHE A 133 -3.33 -20.90 7.32
C PHE A 133 -4.00 -20.38 8.60
N ALA A 134 -4.62 -21.27 9.38
CA ALA A 134 -5.28 -20.92 10.64
C ALA A 134 -4.32 -20.34 11.68
N LYS A 135 -3.06 -20.80 11.70
CA LYS A 135 -2.02 -20.20 12.54
C LYS A 135 -1.66 -18.79 12.05
N LEU A 136 -1.34 -18.65 10.76
CA LEU A 136 -0.96 -17.38 10.15
C LEU A 136 -2.02 -16.31 10.37
N GLU A 137 -3.29 -16.65 10.15
CA GLU A 137 -4.42 -15.76 10.35
C GLU A 137 -4.46 -15.22 11.78
N ARG A 138 -4.29 -16.10 12.78
CA ARG A 138 -4.23 -15.70 14.20
C ARG A 138 -3.02 -14.83 14.51
N ASP A 139 -1.85 -15.17 13.95
CA ASP A 139 -0.59 -14.46 14.20
C ASP A 139 -0.60 -13.06 13.56
N HIS A 140 -1.21 -12.89 12.37
CA HIS A 140 -1.23 -11.61 11.66
C HIS A 140 -2.08 -10.54 12.38
N ARG A 141 -3.21 -10.92 12.99
CA ARG A 141 -4.17 -10.00 13.63
C ARG A 141 -3.56 -9.02 14.63
N ILE A 142 -2.46 -9.40 15.29
CA ILE A 142 -1.80 -8.52 16.27
C ILE A 142 -1.16 -7.29 15.61
N ILE A 143 -0.73 -7.40 14.35
CA ILE A 143 0.00 -6.34 13.63
C ILE A 143 -0.90 -5.13 13.38
N GLY A 144 -2.21 -5.32 13.17
CA GLY A 144 -3.19 -4.25 13.10
C GLY A 144 -3.38 -3.46 14.41
N ILE A 145 -2.85 -3.96 15.55
CA ILE A 145 -3.11 -3.44 16.90
C ILE A 145 -1.85 -2.80 17.52
N PHE A 146 -0.70 -3.48 17.50
CA PHE A 146 0.52 -2.93 18.13
C PHE A 146 1.16 -1.81 17.31
N ASP A 147 2.03 -1.01 17.94
CA ASP A 147 2.63 0.21 17.37
C ASP A 147 1.59 1.26 16.89
N GLY A 148 0.41 1.21 17.51
CA GLY A 148 -0.76 2.01 17.18
C GLY A 148 -1.68 1.25 16.23
N SER A 149 -2.95 1.15 16.63
CA SER A 149 -3.97 0.51 15.79
C SER A 149 -4.24 1.31 14.50
N SER A 150 -4.90 0.71 13.52
CA SER A 150 -5.31 1.42 12.30
C SER A 150 -6.12 2.69 12.62
N LEU A 151 -7.01 2.63 13.63
CA LEU A 151 -7.77 3.80 14.09
C LEU A 151 -6.89 4.89 14.71
N VAL A 152 -5.87 4.52 15.50
CA VAL A 152 -4.93 5.49 16.08
C VAL A 152 -4.13 6.22 15.00
N ASN A 153 -3.67 5.48 13.99
CA ASN A 153 -2.92 6.05 12.88
C ASN A 153 -3.80 6.91 11.97
N ARG A 154 -5.02 6.47 11.67
CA ARG A 154 -6.04 7.28 10.98
C ARG A 154 -6.33 8.57 11.73
N ASN A 155 -6.48 8.51 13.04
CA ASN A 155 -6.68 9.71 13.85
C ASN A 155 -5.50 10.68 13.75
N ALA A 156 -4.26 10.18 13.84
CA ALA A 156 -3.06 11.00 13.66
C ALA A 156 -2.96 11.63 12.25
N LEU A 157 -3.51 10.96 11.24
CA LEU A 157 -3.63 11.50 9.89
C LEU A 157 -4.72 12.58 9.79
N ILE A 158 -5.89 12.35 10.41
CA ILE A 158 -7.01 13.31 10.46
C ILE A 158 -6.57 14.64 11.07
N ASP A 159 -5.77 14.60 12.15
CA ASP A 159 -5.17 15.78 12.79
C ASP A 159 -4.29 16.61 11.83
N GLN A 160 -3.84 16.03 10.72
CA GLN A 160 -3.01 16.66 9.71
C GLN A 160 -3.77 17.07 8.43
N PHE A 161 -5.07 16.76 8.29
CA PHE A 161 -5.87 17.05 7.09
C PHE A 161 -5.76 18.49 6.57
N PRO A 162 -5.91 19.55 7.40
CA PRO A 162 -5.79 20.92 6.90
C PRO A 162 -4.40 21.24 6.34
N ARG A 163 -3.35 20.63 6.90
CA ARG A 163 -1.96 20.81 6.44
C ARG A 163 -1.73 20.07 5.13
N LEU A 164 -2.20 18.82 5.04
CA LEU A 164 -2.13 18.00 3.83
C LEU A 164 -2.85 18.65 2.66
N ALA A 165 -4.12 19.03 2.84
CA ALA A 165 -4.92 19.72 1.83
C ALA A 165 -4.30 21.04 1.36
N ARG A 166 -3.71 21.81 2.27
CA ARG A 166 -3.02 23.07 1.91
C ARG A 166 -1.70 22.81 1.19
N ALA A 167 -0.92 21.82 1.61
CA ALA A 167 0.36 21.48 1.00
C ALA A 167 0.17 20.95 -0.42
N TYR A 168 -0.79 20.04 -0.61
CA TYR A 168 -1.17 19.47 -1.90
C TYR A 168 -1.55 20.56 -2.91
N ARG A 169 -2.48 21.45 -2.54
CA ARG A 169 -2.90 22.58 -3.38
C ARG A 169 -1.76 23.52 -3.77
N LYS A 170 -0.73 23.63 -2.93
CA LYS A 170 0.45 24.47 -3.18
C LYS A 170 1.55 23.73 -3.94
N GLY A 171 1.37 22.43 -4.24
CA GLY A 171 2.41 21.59 -4.85
C GLY A 171 3.67 21.49 -3.99
N ARG A 172 3.57 21.59 -2.66
CA ARG A 172 4.75 21.50 -1.78
C ARG A 172 5.21 20.05 -1.69
N ARG A 173 6.49 19.82 -2.01
CA ARG A 173 7.14 18.50 -1.97
C ARG A 173 8.65 18.64 -1.86
N ASP A 174 9.30 17.64 -1.28
CA ASP A 174 10.74 17.39 -1.35
C ASP A 174 11.01 16.50 -2.56
N GLU A 175 11.38 17.12 -3.69
CA GLU A 175 11.67 16.41 -4.95
C GLU A 175 12.82 15.42 -4.82
N ALA A 176 13.89 15.82 -4.13
CA ALA A 176 15.07 14.98 -3.99
C ALA A 176 14.78 13.78 -3.07
N GLY A 177 14.08 14.03 -1.96
CA GLY A 177 13.62 12.97 -1.06
C GLY A 177 12.62 12.03 -1.75
N LEU A 178 11.73 12.54 -2.58
CA LEU A 178 10.81 11.70 -3.35
C LEU A 178 11.55 10.79 -4.33
N ALA A 179 12.48 11.35 -5.13
CA ALA A 179 13.26 10.57 -6.07
C ALA A 179 14.06 9.44 -5.39
N GLU A 180 14.67 9.72 -4.23
CA GLU A 180 15.34 8.70 -3.42
C GLU A 180 14.35 7.65 -2.87
N ALA A 181 13.15 8.06 -2.44
CA ALA A 181 12.15 7.16 -1.87
C ALA A 181 11.52 6.22 -2.91
N THR A 182 11.46 6.61 -4.18
CA THR A 182 10.70 5.90 -5.23
C THR A 182 11.56 5.26 -6.32
N ASP A 183 12.89 5.31 -6.22
CA ASP A 183 13.79 4.48 -7.02
C ASP A 183 14.53 3.52 -6.09
N VAL A 184 14.20 2.22 -6.15
CA VAL A 184 14.78 1.20 -5.24
C VAL A 184 16.31 1.06 -5.40
N HIS A 185 16.86 1.51 -6.53
CA HIS A 185 18.29 1.46 -6.85
C HIS A 185 19.03 2.75 -6.52
N ALA A 186 18.29 3.84 -6.28
CA ALA A 186 18.91 5.09 -5.87
C ALA A 186 19.51 4.92 -4.46
N PRO A 187 20.74 5.43 -4.22
CA PRO A 187 21.31 5.44 -2.88
C PRO A 187 20.46 6.33 -1.97
N LEU A 188 20.26 5.87 -0.74
CA LEU A 188 19.56 6.65 0.29
C LEU A 188 20.53 7.57 1.02
N ARG A 189 20.09 8.81 1.30
CA ARG A 189 20.79 9.69 2.23
C ARG A 189 20.88 9.06 3.65
N PRO A 190 21.85 9.46 4.48
CA PRO A 190 21.91 9.01 5.86
C PRO A 190 20.63 9.35 6.63
N PHE A 191 20.25 8.47 7.56
CA PHE A 191 19.11 8.74 8.45
C PHE A 191 19.40 9.95 9.35
N ARG A 192 18.45 10.89 9.42
CA ARG A 192 18.54 12.15 10.17
C ARG A 192 17.47 12.18 11.27
N PRO A 193 17.69 11.53 12.43
CA PRO A 193 16.68 11.46 13.49
C PRO A 193 16.20 12.83 13.98
N GLU A 194 17.05 13.86 13.91
CA GLU A 194 16.73 15.25 14.23
C GLU A 194 15.68 15.86 13.30
N ALA A 195 15.51 15.33 12.09
CA ALA A 195 14.49 15.77 11.13
C ALA A 195 13.11 15.16 11.40
N LEU A 196 12.99 14.18 12.29
CA LEU A 196 11.69 13.63 12.68
C LEU A 196 10.85 14.71 13.38
N SER A 197 9.63 14.90 12.87
CA SER A 197 8.66 15.87 13.38
C SER A 197 7.35 15.16 13.71
N LEU A 198 6.63 15.64 14.74
CA LEU A 198 5.29 15.12 15.07
C LEU A 198 4.23 15.51 14.05
N LEU A 199 4.50 16.53 13.24
CA LEU A 199 3.64 17.00 12.17
C LEU A 199 4.47 17.27 10.92
N SER A 200 3.97 16.86 9.75
CA SER A 200 4.66 17.14 8.51
C SER A 200 4.55 18.62 8.13
N GLY A 201 5.69 19.24 7.82
CA GLY A 201 5.79 20.63 7.38
C GLY A 201 5.49 20.81 5.88
N THR A 202 5.87 19.82 5.07
CA THR A 202 5.75 19.80 3.61
C THR A 202 4.51 19.05 3.12
N GLY A 203 3.81 18.33 4.01
CA GLY A 203 2.67 17.51 3.64
C GLY A 203 3.09 16.06 3.37
N ALA A 204 2.76 15.53 2.20
CA ALA A 204 3.22 14.22 1.76
C ALA A 204 3.69 14.32 0.31
N SER A 205 5.00 14.29 0.10
CA SER A 205 5.63 14.47 -1.21
C SER A 205 5.16 13.43 -2.23
N VAL A 206 4.98 12.18 -1.79
CA VAL A 206 4.46 11.07 -2.61
C VAL A 206 3.12 11.43 -3.27
N VAL A 207 2.17 11.94 -2.47
CA VAL A 207 0.83 12.31 -2.96
C VAL A 207 0.86 13.66 -3.68
N ALA A 208 1.58 14.65 -3.16
CA ALA A 208 1.70 15.97 -3.77
C ALA A 208 2.36 15.95 -5.16
N ALA A 209 3.14 14.91 -5.47
CA ALA A 209 3.75 14.71 -6.77
C ALA A 209 2.88 13.94 -7.78
N LEU A 210 1.73 13.41 -7.36
CA LEU A 210 0.85 12.62 -8.21
C LEU A 210 0.43 13.36 -9.49
N PRO A 211 0.01 14.64 -9.49
CA PRO A 211 -0.40 15.31 -10.73
C PRO A 211 0.67 15.28 -11.83
N SER A 212 1.92 15.61 -11.49
CA SER A 212 3.04 15.56 -12.43
C SER A 212 3.45 14.14 -12.82
N ALA A 213 3.25 13.16 -11.93
CA ALA A 213 3.47 11.76 -12.26
C ALA A 213 2.46 11.26 -13.30
N VAL A 214 1.19 11.63 -13.15
CA VAL A 214 0.13 11.32 -14.11
C VAL A 214 0.37 12.00 -15.45
N ASP A 215 0.82 13.26 -15.46
CA ASP A 215 1.24 13.92 -16.71
C ASP A 215 2.34 13.13 -17.43
N ARG A 216 3.35 12.61 -16.70
CA ARG A 216 4.40 11.75 -17.28
C ARG A 216 3.85 10.44 -17.84
N VAL A 217 2.91 9.78 -17.14
CA VAL A 217 2.25 8.56 -17.65
C VAL A 217 1.50 8.85 -18.94
N ARG A 218 0.78 9.98 -19.01
CA ARG A 218 0.08 10.40 -20.23
C ARG A 218 1.05 10.64 -21.39
N ASP A 219 2.16 11.33 -21.12
CA ASP A 219 3.16 11.62 -22.14
C ASP A 219 3.81 10.34 -22.68
N LEU A 220 4.11 9.38 -21.79
CA LEU A 220 4.58 8.03 -22.18
C LEU A 220 3.54 7.29 -23.02
N ALA A 221 2.25 7.34 -22.66
CA ALA A 221 1.20 6.72 -23.45
C ALA A 221 1.08 7.35 -24.85
N ALA A 222 1.21 8.68 -24.94
CA ALA A 222 1.20 9.39 -26.22
C ALA A 222 2.41 9.04 -27.11
N SER A 223 3.57 8.73 -26.51
CA SER A 223 4.76 8.30 -27.23
C SER A 223 4.86 6.77 -27.43
N GLY A 224 3.86 5.99 -27.00
CA GLY A 224 3.85 4.53 -27.10
C GLY A 224 4.71 3.78 -26.07
N GLY A 225 5.20 4.46 -25.03
CA GLY A 225 5.92 3.87 -23.90
C GLY A 225 5.04 3.37 -22.75
N ALA A 226 3.73 3.53 -22.86
CA ALA A 226 2.72 3.01 -21.94
C ALA A 226 1.39 2.78 -22.66
N SER A 227 0.47 2.01 -22.09
CA SER A 227 -0.88 1.88 -22.65
C SER A 227 -1.77 3.09 -22.34
N GLY A 228 -2.73 3.35 -23.24
CA GLY A 228 -3.79 4.33 -22.97
C GLY A 228 -4.69 3.94 -21.79
N GLY A 229 -4.83 2.64 -21.51
CA GLY A 229 -5.53 2.13 -20.33
C GLY A 229 -4.85 2.56 -19.04
N LEU A 230 -3.52 2.41 -18.96
CA LEU A 230 -2.75 2.89 -17.81
C LEU A 230 -2.91 4.40 -17.60
N ALA A 231 -2.82 5.21 -18.67
CA ALA A 231 -3.02 6.65 -18.57
C ALA A 231 -4.42 7.02 -18.05
N THR A 232 -5.45 6.27 -18.47
CA THR A 232 -6.85 6.48 -18.02
C THR A 232 -7.00 6.15 -16.54
N LEU A 233 -6.43 5.03 -16.08
CA LEU A 233 -6.43 4.65 -14.66
C LEU A 233 -5.69 5.67 -13.81
N ALA A 234 -4.49 6.10 -14.24
CA ALA A 234 -3.69 7.11 -13.53
C ALA A 234 -4.43 8.45 -13.40
N GLU A 235 -5.15 8.87 -14.44
CA GLU A 235 -6.01 10.05 -14.40
C GLU A 235 -7.21 9.90 -13.45
N GLY A 236 -7.78 8.70 -13.36
CA GLY A 236 -8.79 8.37 -12.35
C GLY A 236 -8.26 8.59 -10.93
N VAL A 237 -7.04 8.11 -10.64
CA VAL A 237 -6.41 8.26 -9.33
C VAL A 237 -6.16 9.74 -9.02
N ARG A 238 -5.71 10.53 -10.00
CA ARG A 238 -5.55 11.98 -9.85
C ARG A 238 -6.86 12.64 -9.44
N ARG A 239 -7.93 12.39 -10.19
CA ARG A 239 -9.26 12.98 -9.93
C ARG A 239 -9.79 12.62 -8.55
N ALA A 240 -9.69 11.36 -8.15
CA ALA A 240 -10.10 10.90 -6.83
C ALA A 240 -9.29 11.59 -5.73
N THR A 241 -7.98 11.73 -5.94
CA THR A 241 -7.07 12.41 -5.01
C THR A 241 -7.40 13.90 -4.89
N ASP A 242 -7.67 14.60 -5.99
CA ASP A 242 -8.08 16.01 -6.00
C ASP A 242 -9.36 16.22 -5.18
N GLY A 243 -10.42 15.46 -5.49
CA GLY A 243 -11.70 15.55 -4.77
C GLY A 243 -11.61 15.13 -3.30
N LEU A 244 -10.70 14.21 -2.96
CA LEU A 244 -10.40 13.86 -1.58
C LEU A 244 -9.79 15.04 -0.80
N HIS A 245 -8.78 15.72 -1.35
CA HIS A 245 -8.14 16.85 -0.68
C HIS A 245 -9.10 18.03 -0.48
N GLU A 246 -10.04 18.24 -1.39
CA GLU A 246 -11.13 19.22 -1.22
C GLU A 246 -12.02 18.86 -0.02
N ARG A 247 -12.47 17.61 0.09
CA ARG A 247 -13.29 17.14 1.23
C ARG A 247 -12.52 17.22 2.55
N MET A 248 -11.26 16.76 2.59
CA MET A 248 -10.38 16.89 3.75
C MET A 248 -10.23 18.35 4.20
N ALA A 249 -10.15 19.30 3.27
CA ALA A 249 -10.04 20.73 3.58
C ALA A 249 -11.28 21.31 4.29
N THR A 250 -12.45 20.65 4.17
CA THR A 250 -13.70 21.09 4.80
C THR A 250 -13.95 20.48 6.18
N VAL A 251 -13.20 19.45 6.56
CA VAL A 251 -13.37 18.77 7.86
C VAL A 251 -13.04 19.75 9.00
N ARG A 252 -13.98 19.93 9.94
CA ARG A 252 -13.82 20.76 11.14
C ARG A 252 -14.34 19.97 12.34
N TYR A 253 -13.55 19.91 13.41
CA TYR A 253 -13.92 19.21 14.63
C TYR A 253 -13.16 19.78 15.84
N SER A 254 -13.67 19.50 17.04
CA SER A 254 -12.90 19.72 18.27
C SER A 254 -12.07 18.46 18.55
N PRO A 255 -10.84 18.56 19.10
CA PRO A 255 -9.95 17.41 19.27
C PRO A 255 -10.54 16.22 20.06
N ARG A 256 -11.60 16.44 20.85
CA ARG A 256 -12.28 15.38 21.63
C ARG A 256 -13.50 14.78 20.93
N ALA A 257 -13.82 15.23 19.72
CA ALA A 257 -15.03 14.84 19.00
C ALA A 257 -14.75 14.72 17.49
N VAL A 258 -13.82 13.83 17.13
CA VAL A 258 -13.47 13.53 15.73
C VAL A 258 -14.66 12.83 15.06
N PRO A 259 -15.19 13.34 13.93
CA PRO A 259 -16.38 12.77 13.31
C PRO A 259 -16.05 11.48 12.55
N GLY A 260 -16.96 10.50 12.57
CA GLY A 260 -16.75 9.19 11.94
C GLY A 260 -16.40 9.24 10.44
N HIS A 261 -17.00 10.17 9.68
CA HIS A 261 -16.70 10.31 8.25
C HIS A 261 -15.24 10.70 7.97
N ALA A 262 -14.53 11.31 8.93
CA ALA A 262 -13.12 11.65 8.77
C ALA A 262 -12.22 10.41 8.70
N PHE A 263 -12.61 9.30 9.35
CA PHE A 263 -11.91 8.02 9.25
C PHE A 263 -12.05 7.42 7.85
N GLY A 264 -13.24 7.52 7.23
CA GLY A 264 -13.42 7.12 5.83
C GLY A 264 -12.60 7.97 4.84
N LEU A 265 -12.41 9.27 5.12
CA LEU A 265 -11.49 10.10 4.34
C LEU A 265 -10.01 9.72 4.55
N ALA A 266 -9.65 9.26 5.75
CA ALA A 266 -8.29 8.76 6.03
C ALA A 266 -8.02 7.46 5.27
N GLU A 267 -8.98 6.54 5.22
CA GLU A 267 -8.93 5.31 4.41
C GLU A 267 -8.78 5.60 2.92
N GLN A 268 -9.52 6.58 2.39
CA GLN A 268 -9.36 7.00 0.99
C GLN A 268 -7.98 7.64 0.74
N TYR A 269 -7.43 8.35 1.73
CA TYR A 269 -6.08 8.92 1.62
C TYR A 269 -5.01 7.84 1.62
N GLU A 270 -5.19 6.78 2.42
CA GLU A 270 -4.33 5.59 2.41
C GLU A 270 -4.24 4.97 1.01
N LEU A 271 -5.40 4.77 0.36
CA LEU A 271 -5.49 4.27 -1.03
C LEU A 271 -4.81 5.22 -2.03
N CYS A 272 -5.05 6.53 -1.94
CA CYS A 272 -4.41 7.52 -2.81
C CYS A 272 -2.88 7.52 -2.65
N PHE A 273 -2.39 7.38 -1.42
CA PHE A 273 -0.95 7.27 -1.13
C PHE A 273 -0.35 6.01 -1.76
N ALA A 274 -0.99 4.85 -1.58
CA ALA A 274 -0.51 3.59 -2.14
C ALA A 274 -0.49 3.62 -3.68
N ALA A 275 -1.54 4.16 -4.30
CA ALA A 275 -1.60 4.31 -5.75
C ALA A 275 -0.54 5.28 -6.28
N ALA A 276 -0.31 6.41 -5.58
CA ALA A 276 0.77 7.33 -5.94
C ALA A 276 2.14 6.67 -5.79
N ALA A 277 2.39 5.92 -4.72
CA ALA A 277 3.62 5.16 -4.52
C ALA A 277 3.87 4.17 -5.68
N ALA A 278 2.85 3.41 -6.07
CA ALA A 278 2.93 2.46 -7.19
C ALA A 278 3.27 3.17 -8.52
N ILE A 279 2.61 4.30 -8.83
CA ILE A 279 2.88 5.09 -10.04
C ILE A 279 4.33 5.60 -10.04
N HIS A 280 4.81 6.16 -8.93
CA HIS A 280 6.18 6.68 -8.86
C HIS A 280 7.23 5.59 -8.99
N LEU A 281 7.02 4.43 -8.36
CA LEU A 281 7.93 3.28 -8.47
C LEU A 281 8.02 2.81 -9.93
N TRP A 282 6.91 2.67 -10.64
CA TRP A 282 6.92 2.31 -12.06
C TRP A 282 7.61 3.37 -12.93
N LEU A 283 7.31 4.66 -12.70
CA LEU A 283 7.93 5.79 -13.42
C LEU A 283 9.43 5.95 -13.19
N SER A 284 10.01 5.25 -12.21
CA SER A 284 11.46 5.21 -12.03
C SER A 284 12.15 4.47 -13.18
N ARG A 285 11.48 3.44 -13.76
CA ARG A 285 12.03 2.57 -14.81
C ARG A 285 10.94 2.02 -15.75
N PRO A 286 10.14 2.87 -16.41
CA PRO A 286 9.01 2.42 -17.24
C PRO A 286 9.44 1.53 -18.41
N ASP A 287 10.68 1.70 -18.92
CA ASP A 287 11.21 0.90 -20.03
C ASP A 287 11.69 -0.51 -19.61
N ARG A 288 11.77 -0.80 -18.31
CA ARG A 288 12.29 -2.07 -17.77
C ARG A 288 11.25 -2.88 -17.00
N VAL A 289 10.15 -2.24 -16.61
CA VAL A 289 9.16 -2.79 -15.70
C VAL A 289 7.83 -2.84 -16.43
N ASP A 290 7.30 -4.05 -16.58
CA ASP A 290 6.00 -4.26 -17.22
C ASP A 290 4.87 -3.52 -16.46
N GLU A 291 3.95 -2.89 -17.18
CA GLU A 291 2.88 -2.08 -16.59
C GLU A 291 1.70 -2.91 -16.06
N THR A 292 1.64 -4.23 -16.31
CA THR A 292 0.48 -5.06 -15.96
C THR A 292 0.19 -5.04 -14.46
N TRP A 293 1.22 -5.16 -13.62
CA TRP A 293 1.03 -5.09 -12.18
C TRP A 293 0.51 -3.72 -11.73
N LEU A 294 1.01 -2.63 -12.35
CA LEU A 294 0.58 -1.29 -12.01
C LEU A 294 -0.89 -1.11 -12.40
N ARG A 295 -1.29 -1.54 -13.59
CA ARG A 295 -2.69 -1.52 -14.02
C ARG A 295 -3.60 -2.25 -13.04
N ALA A 296 -3.23 -3.47 -12.63
CA ALA A 296 -4.00 -4.23 -11.64
C ALA A 296 -4.08 -3.50 -10.28
N CYS A 297 -2.97 -2.91 -9.81
CA CYS A 297 -2.94 -2.10 -8.59
C CYS A 297 -3.87 -0.88 -8.70
N LEU A 298 -3.89 -0.17 -9.83
CA LEU A 298 -4.74 1.00 -10.02
C LEU A 298 -6.22 0.63 -10.18
N VAL A 299 -6.53 -0.49 -10.85
CA VAL A 299 -7.89 -1.05 -10.91
C VAL A 299 -8.40 -1.38 -9.50
N LYS A 300 -7.56 -1.99 -8.67
CA LYS A 300 -7.89 -2.28 -7.27
C LYS A 300 -8.11 -1.00 -6.47
N ALA A 301 -7.15 -0.08 -6.49
CA ALA A 301 -7.24 1.18 -5.76
C ALA A 301 -8.48 2.01 -6.14
N LEU A 302 -8.78 2.13 -7.44
CA LEU A 302 -9.97 2.84 -7.92
C LEU A 302 -11.27 2.15 -7.53
N THR A 303 -11.32 0.82 -7.60
CA THR A 303 -12.50 0.06 -7.15
C THR A 303 -12.77 0.33 -5.66
N ASP A 304 -11.73 0.35 -4.82
CA ASP A 304 -11.88 0.58 -3.38
C ASP A 304 -12.15 2.05 -3.03
N LEU A 305 -11.70 2.98 -3.88
CA LEU A 305 -12.09 4.39 -3.81
C LEU A 305 -13.55 4.64 -4.25
N GLY A 306 -14.21 3.63 -4.82
CA GLY A 306 -15.56 3.75 -5.37
C GLY A 306 -15.61 4.46 -6.72
N GLU A 307 -14.48 4.58 -7.41
CA GLU A 307 -14.37 5.17 -8.74
C GLU A 307 -14.75 4.16 -9.83
N PRO A 308 -15.32 4.61 -10.95
CA PRO A 308 -15.69 3.73 -12.05
C PRO A 308 -14.43 3.14 -12.70
N VAL A 309 -14.46 1.82 -12.92
CA VAL A 309 -13.42 1.09 -13.66
C VAL A 309 -14.08 0.21 -14.70
N GLU A 310 -13.64 0.35 -15.95
CA GLU A 310 -14.14 -0.41 -17.08
C GLU A 310 -13.94 -1.92 -16.88
N ALA A 311 -14.88 -2.72 -17.39
CA ALA A 311 -14.84 -4.17 -17.21
C ALA A 311 -13.56 -4.79 -17.78
N ALA A 312 -13.10 -4.30 -18.93
CA ALA A 312 -11.90 -4.80 -19.62
C ALA A 312 -10.60 -4.55 -18.84
N GLU A 313 -10.53 -3.51 -18.00
CA GLU A 313 -9.34 -3.26 -17.18
C GLU A 313 -9.15 -4.33 -16.10
N ARG A 314 -10.22 -5.04 -15.74
CA ARG A 314 -10.18 -6.10 -14.74
C ARG A 314 -9.53 -7.39 -15.25
N ASP A 315 -9.28 -7.50 -16.56
CA ASP A 315 -8.53 -8.60 -17.15
C ASP A 315 -7.06 -8.61 -16.65
N ALA A 316 -6.56 -7.48 -16.13
CA ALA A 316 -5.25 -7.41 -15.49
C ALA A 316 -5.12 -8.38 -14.29
N PHE A 317 -6.22 -8.70 -13.59
CA PHE A 317 -6.20 -9.70 -12.51
C PHE A 317 -5.98 -11.10 -13.06
N ASP A 318 -6.57 -11.46 -14.20
CA ASP A 318 -6.39 -12.78 -14.79
C ASP A 318 -4.93 -13.00 -15.21
N VAL A 319 -4.26 -11.97 -15.71
CA VAL A 319 -2.82 -12.03 -16.02
C VAL A 319 -1.99 -12.27 -14.75
N LEU A 320 -2.29 -11.58 -13.65
CA LEU A 320 -1.59 -11.81 -12.38
C LEU A 320 -1.82 -13.22 -11.83
N THR A 321 -3.01 -13.78 -12.02
CA THR A 321 -3.30 -15.18 -11.69
C THR A 321 -2.44 -16.14 -12.51
N ASP A 322 -2.27 -15.89 -13.80
CA ASP A 322 -1.39 -16.72 -14.64
C ASP A 322 0.06 -16.64 -14.18
N VAL A 323 0.56 -15.45 -13.83
CA VAL A 323 1.90 -15.28 -13.27
C VAL A 323 2.04 -16.08 -11.97
N LEU A 324 1.12 -15.93 -11.03
CA LEU A 324 1.12 -16.66 -9.74
C LEU A 324 1.13 -18.18 -9.94
N LEU A 325 0.31 -18.69 -10.85
CA LEU A 325 0.19 -20.14 -11.09
C LEU A 325 1.34 -20.72 -11.92
N SER A 326 2.06 -19.89 -12.68
CA SER A 326 3.18 -20.33 -13.52
C SER A 326 4.45 -20.68 -12.74
N ALA A 327 4.61 -20.14 -11.52
CA ALA A 327 5.77 -20.36 -10.67
C ALA A 327 5.37 -20.81 -9.25
N PRO A 328 4.90 -22.07 -9.08
CA PRO A 328 4.45 -22.59 -7.80
C PRO A 328 5.50 -22.44 -6.69
N GLY A 329 5.06 -22.00 -5.50
CA GLY A 329 5.93 -21.73 -4.37
C GLY A 329 6.62 -20.36 -4.40
N THR A 330 6.29 -19.51 -5.37
CA THR A 330 6.74 -18.11 -5.39
C THR A 330 5.55 -17.17 -5.54
N VAL A 331 5.54 -16.11 -4.74
CA VAL A 331 4.56 -15.02 -4.86
C VAL A 331 5.16 -13.90 -5.71
N PRO A 332 4.40 -13.27 -6.61
CA PRO A 332 4.88 -12.09 -7.33
C PRO A 332 5.22 -10.96 -6.37
N SER A 333 6.42 -10.40 -6.50
CA SER A 333 6.86 -9.22 -5.76
C SER A 333 7.24 -8.09 -6.72
N LEU A 334 6.94 -6.86 -6.32
CA LEU A 334 7.42 -5.65 -6.96
C LEU A 334 8.93 -5.57 -6.96
N LEU A 335 9.61 -6.01 -5.90
CA LEU A 335 11.06 -5.91 -5.81
C LEU A 335 11.74 -6.73 -6.90
N ASP A 336 11.26 -7.94 -7.18
CA ASP A 336 11.77 -8.75 -8.30
C ASP A 336 11.61 -8.02 -9.65
N SER A 337 10.44 -7.41 -9.84
CA SER A 337 10.11 -6.66 -11.05
C SER A 337 10.97 -5.39 -11.19
N LEU A 338 11.21 -4.67 -10.09
CA LEU A 338 11.97 -3.42 -10.05
C LEU A 338 13.49 -3.67 -10.11
N GLU A 339 13.98 -4.78 -9.56
CA GLU A 339 15.39 -5.18 -9.60
C GLU A 339 15.83 -5.65 -10.98
N GLY A 340 14.89 -5.95 -11.88
CA GLY A 340 15.19 -6.44 -13.23
C GLY A 340 15.70 -7.88 -13.21
N ALA A 341 15.36 -8.64 -12.16
CA ALA A 341 15.55 -10.08 -12.16
C ALA A 341 14.61 -10.65 -13.23
N ALA A 342 15.16 -10.97 -14.40
CA ALA A 342 14.48 -11.81 -15.37
C ALA A 342 14.09 -13.11 -14.65
N ARG A 343 12.80 -13.28 -14.38
CA ARG A 343 12.23 -14.61 -14.12
C ARG A 343 11.89 -15.25 -15.45
#